data_AF-A0A7W0SME9-F1
#
_entry.id   AF-A0A7W0SME9-F1
#
_cell.length_a   1.000
_cell.length_b   1.000
_cell.length_c   1.000
_cell.angle_alpha   90.00
_cell.angle_beta   90.00
_cell.angle_gamma   90.00
#
_symmetry.space_group_name_H-M   'P 1'
#
loop_
_entity.id
_entity.type
_entity.pdbx_description
1 polymer ?
#
loop_
_entity_poly.entity_id
_entity_poly.type
_entity_poly.pdbx_seq_one_letter_code
_entity_poly.pdbx_strand_id
1 'polypeptide(L)'
;MNRIARSLLSAALLLAATLLSPPLQAQRFDPPTGYSVTSTADTGDSYLPDQRCDDGTGRCTLRAAIQNANYAASFTQGIVFNIPTTDPGYNAQTGS
;
A
#
# COMPACT_ATOMS: atom_id res chain seq x y z
N MET A 1 -42.48 -34.06 -4.48
CA MET A 1 -41.71 -32.80 -4.46
C MET A 1 -41.05 -32.61 -5.83
N ASN A 2 -41.54 -31.64 -6.62
CA ASN A 2 -41.14 -31.44 -8.02
C ASN A 2 -39.68 -31.00 -8.15
N ARG A 3 -38.90 -31.73 -8.96
CA ARG A 3 -37.47 -31.47 -9.25
C ARG A 3 -37.24 -30.03 -9.74
N ILE A 4 -38.22 -29.45 -10.44
CA ILE A 4 -38.21 -28.08 -10.97
C ILE A 4 -38.20 -27.04 -9.83
N ALA A 5 -38.99 -27.24 -8.77
CA ALA A 5 -39.06 -26.31 -7.64
C ALA A 5 -37.75 -26.26 -6.83
N ARG A 6 -37.02 -27.38 -6.76
CA ARG A 6 -35.68 -27.43 -6.13
C ARG A 6 -34.63 -26.70 -6.96
N SER A 7 -34.69 -26.81 -8.28
CA SER A 7 -33.74 -26.15 -9.18
C SER A 7 -33.89 -24.63 -9.16
N LEU A 8 -35.14 -24.14 -9.11
CA LEU A 8 -35.43 -22.70 -9.04
C LEU A 8 -35.02 -22.08 -7.70
N LEU A 9 -35.20 -22.79 -6.58
CA LEU A 9 -34.72 -22.31 -5.27
C LEU A 9 -33.20 -22.17 -5.23
N SER A 10 -32.46 -23.15 -5.76
CA SER A 10 -30.99 -23.10 -5.78
C SER A 10 -30.48 -21.97 -6.68
N ALA A 11 -31.11 -21.74 -7.83
CA ALA A 11 -30.75 -20.65 -8.73
C ALA A 11 -30.99 -19.27 -8.09
N ALA A 12 -32.12 -19.09 -7.39
CA ALA A 12 -32.43 -17.84 -6.70
C ALA A 12 -31.47 -17.56 -5.53
N LEU A 13 -31.04 -18.59 -4.80
CA LEU A 13 -30.10 -18.46 -3.68
C LEU A 13 -28.70 -18.07 -4.14
N LEU A 14 -28.23 -18.63 -5.27
CA LEU A 14 -26.95 -18.26 -5.89
C LEU A 14 -26.96 -16.84 -6.46
N LEU A 15 -28.09 -16.38 -7.01
CA LEU A 15 -28.23 -15.01 -7.54
C LEU A 15 -28.29 -13.96 -6.43
N ALA A 16 -28.89 -14.28 -5.28
CA ALA A 16 -28.92 -13.38 -4.12
C ALA A 16 -27.55 -13.23 -3.45
N ALA A 17 -26.72 -14.28 -3.47
CA ALA A 17 -25.39 -14.27 -2.86
C ALA A 17 -24.39 -13.36 -3.58
N THR A 18 -24.56 -13.09 -4.88
CA THR A 18 -23.65 -12.20 -5.63
C THR A 18 -23.96 -10.72 -5.41
N LEU A 19 -25.21 -10.37 -5.14
CA LEU A 19 -25.67 -9.00 -4.91
C LEU A 19 -25.31 -8.43 -3.52
N LEU A 20 -24.88 -9.27 -2.59
CA LEU A 20 -24.54 -8.89 -1.21
C LEU A 20 -23.03 -8.77 -0.94
N SER A 21 -22.22 -8.74 -2.01
CA SER A 21 -20.76 -8.65 -1.88
C SER A 21 -20.34 -7.21 -1.57
N PRO A 22 -19.66 -6.92 -0.45
CA PRO A 22 -19.06 -5.60 -0.24
C PRO A 22 -18.01 -5.33 -1.34
N PRO A 23 -17.82 -4.07 -1.77
CA PRO A 23 -16.78 -3.74 -2.73
C PRO A 23 -15.42 -4.15 -2.14
N LEU A 24 -14.58 -4.81 -2.95
CA LEU A 24 -13.17 -5.00 -2.66
C LEU A 24 -12.51 -3.62 -2.61
N GLN A 25 -12.50 -3.02 -1.43
CA GLN A 25 -11.70 -1.84 -1.16
C GLN A 25 -10.27 -2.31 -0.98
N ALA A 26 -9.34 -1.79 -1.79
CA ALA A 26 -7.91 -1.96 -1.55
C ALA A 26 -7.61 -1.36 -0.18
N GLN A 27 -7.47 -2.22 0.84
CA GLN A 27 -7.08 -1.76 2.17
C GLN A 27 -5.63 -1.32 2.08
N ARG A 28 -5.41 -0.01 2.08
CA ARG A 28 -4.08 0.55 2.34
C ARG A 28 -3.67 0.08 3.73
N PHE A 29 -2.56 -0.63 3.82
CA PHE A 29 -1.93 -0.90 5.11
C PHE A 29 -1.21 0.37 5.52
N ASP A 30 -1.78 1.11 6.47
CA ASP A 30 -1.10 2.22 7.14
C ASP A 30 -0.41 1.60 8.37
N PRO A 31 0.91 1.36 8.32
CA PRO A 31 1.62 0.79 9.45
C PRO A 31 1.64 1.83 10.57
N PRO A 32 1.45 1.45 11.84
CA PRO A 32 1.55 2.38 12.96
C PRO A 32 2.95 3.04 13.07
N THR A 33 3.98 2.40 12.50
CA THR A 33 5.35 2.92 12.33
C THR A 33 5.84 2.63 10.92
N GLY A 34 6.26 3.65 10.18
CA GLY A 34 6.71 3.46 8.80
C GLY A 34 7.29 4.70 8.16
N TYR A 35 7.84 4.52 6.96
CA TYR A 35 8.47 5.56 6.16
C TYR A 35 7.62 5.86 4.93
N SER A 36 7.38 7.15 4.67
CA SER A 36 6.67 7.60 3.48
C SER A 36 7.70 8.01 2.42
N VAL A 37 7.77 7.24 1.34
CA VAL A 37 8.63 7.55 0.19
C VAL A 37 7.98 8.70 -0.60
N THR A 38 8.71 9.80 -0.77
CA THR A 38 8.23 11.07 -1.37
C THR A 38 9.06 11.52 -2.58
N SER A 39 10.00 10.68 -3.02
CA SER A 39 10.86 10.95 -4.17
C SER A 39 11.20 9.64 -4.89
N THR A 40 11.22 9.69 -6.22
CA THR A 40 11.72 8.56 -7.04
C THR A 40 13.24 8.61 -7.22
N ALA A 41 13.94 9.58 -6.62
CA ALA A 41 15.39 9.60 -6.60
C ALA A 41 15.96 8.36 -5.89
N ASP A 42 17.24 8.06 -6.12
CA ASP A 42 17.91 6.89 -5.57
C ASP A 42 19.14 7.27 -4.73
N THR A 43 18.87 8.00 -3.65
CA THR A 43 19.84 8.49 -2.66
C THR A 43 19.66 7.76 -1.34
N GLY A 44 20.75 7.59 -0.57
CA GLY A 44 20.65 7.02 0.78
C GLY A 44 20.18 8.06 1.79
N ASP A 45 19.83 7.60 2.98
CA ASP A 45 19.57 8.46 4.12
C ASP A 45 20.83 9.25 4.51
N SER A 46 20.65 10.51 4.89
CA SER A 46 21.74 11.42 5.23
C SER A 46 22.31 11.19 6.63
N TYR A 47 21.50 10.67 7.57
CA TYR A 47 21.93 10.40 8.94
C TYR A 47 21.01 9.42 9.70
N LEU A 48 21.23 8.11 9.51
CA LEU A 48 20.40 7.03 10.09
C LEU A 48 20.02 7.14 11.59
N PRO A 49 20.88 7.64 12.51
CA PRO A 49 20.52 7.73 13.93
C PRO A 49 19.45 8.77 14.28
N ASP A 50 19.05 9.68 13.38
CA ASP A 50 18.01 10.69 13.67
C ASP A 50 16.57 10.16 13.62
N GLN A 51 16.39 8.90 13.21
CA GLN A 51 15.09 8.24 13.05
C GLN A 51 14.16 8.93 12.04
N ARG A 52 14.71 9.71 11.11
CA ARG A 52 13.98 10.36 10.02
C ARG A 52 14.41 9.73 8.71
N CYS A 53 13.46 9.53 7.81
CA CYS A 53 13.81 9.22 6.43
C CYS A 53 14.05 10.53 5.70
N ASP A 54 15.32 10.89 5.51
CA ASP A 54 15.72 12.11 4.81
C ASP A 54 17.03 11.88 4.07
N ASP A 55 16.98 11.99 2.74
CA ASP A 55 18.15 11.86 1.87
C ASP A 55 19.10 13.07 1.88
N GLY A 56 18.84 14.04 2.76
CA GLY A 56 19.58 15.29 2.88
C GLY A 56 18.97 16.43 2.05
N THR A 57 17.91 16.16 1.30
CA THR A 57 17.15 17.16 0.53
C THR A 57 15.77 17.44 1.10
N GLY A 58 15.43 16.84 2.26
CA GLY A 58 14.10 16.90 2.85
C GLY A 58 13.13 15.87 2.23
N ARG A 59 13.65 14.88 1.51
CA ARG A 59 12.86 13.86 0.80
C ARG A 59 13.24 12.47 1.29
N CYS A 60 12.28 11.55 1.23
CA CYS A 60 12.52 10.15 1.54
C CYS A 60 12.49 9.34 0.25
N THR A 61 13.59 8.67 -0.07
CA THR A 61 13.67 7.73 -1.19
C THR A 61 13.40 6.30 -0.72
N LEU A 62 13.17 5.38 -1.65
CA LEU A 62 13.02 3.96 -1.30
C LEU A 62 14.29 3.41 -0.64
N ARG A 63 15.47 3.83 -1.10
CA ARG A 63 16.75 3.40 -0.50
C ARG A 63 16.89 3.92 0.93
N ALA A 64 16.60 5.20 1.18
CA ALA A 64 16.64 5.78 2.53
C ALA A 64 15.64 5.09 3.47
N ALA A 65 14.42 4.79 2.99
CA ALA A 65 13.39 4.08 3.76
C ALA A 65 13.84 2.66 4.16
N ILE A 66 14.45 1.92 3.23
CA ILE A 66 14.98 0.57 3.51
C ILE A 66 16.14 0.63 4.51
N GLN A 67 17.04 1.60 4.38
CA GLN A 67 18.15 1.75 5.33
C GLN A 67 17.65 2.06 6.73
N ASN A 68 16.69 2.97 6.86
CA ASN A 68 16.05 3.29 8.13
C ASN A 68 15.31 2.07 8.72
N ALA A 69 14.57 1.31 7.90
CA ALA A 69 13.90 0.09 8.36
C ALA A 69 14.88 -0.97 8.89
N ASN A 70 16.01 -1.14 8.20
CA ASN A 70 17.10 -2.02 8.65
C ASN A 70 17.78 -1.51 9.92
N TYR A 71 17.91 -0.19 10.09
CA TYR A 71 18.49 0.42 11.29
C TYR A 71 17.56 0.28 12.49
N ALA A 72 16.25 0.45 12.31
CA ALA A 72 15.26 0.35 13.38
C ALA A 72 15.20 -1.06 13.99
N ALA A 73 15.30 -2.11 13.15
CA ALA A 73 15.44 -3.57 13.42
C ALA A 73 14.52 -4.25 14.45
N SER A 74 13.84 -3.48 15.30
CA SER A 74 13.17 -3.93 16.53
C SER A 74 11.68 -4.17 16.31
N PHE A 75 11.12 -3.59 15.24
CA PHE A 75 9.71 -3.68 14.87
C PHE A 75 9.55 -3.68 13.35
N THR A 76 8.50 -4.33 12.85
CA THR A 76 8.11 -4.25 11.44
C THR A 76 7.82 -2.80 11.06
N GLN A 77 8.58 -2.26 10.11
CA GLN A 77 8.32 -0.97 9.50
C GLN A 77 7.61 -1.19 8.16
N GLY A 78 6.51 -0.47 7.93
CA GLY A 78 5.98 -0.43 6.57
C GLY A 78 6.58 0.72 5.77
N ILE A 79 6.67 0.52 4.46
CA ILE A 79 7.13 1.51 3.51
C ILE A 79 5.94 1.84 2.61
N VAL A 80 5.48 3.09 2.68
CA VAL A 80 4.31 3.58 1.93
C VAL A 80 4.79 4.58 0.89
N PHE A 81 4.29 4.46 -0.34
CA PHE A 81 4.63 5.39 -1.41
C PHE A 81 3.62 6.53 -1.45
N ASN A 82 4.10 7.75 -1.29
CA ASN A 82 3.34 8.99 -1.43
C ASN A 82 4.15 9.97 -2.31
N ILE A 83 4.42 9.53 -3.54
CA ILE A 83 5.18 10.30 -4.51
C ILE A 83 4.30 11.46 -5.03
N PRO A 84 4.71 12.73 -4.88
CA PRO A 84 3.95 13.84 -5.38
C PRO A 84 3.95 13.84 -6.92
N THR A 85 2.85 14.30 -7.54
CA THR A 85 2.74 14.40 -9.01
C THR A 85 3.73 15.37 -9.65
N THR A 86 4.37 16.21 -8.84
CA THR A 86 5.46 17.12 -9.24
C THR A 86 6.83 16.45 -9.24
N ASP A 87 6.95 15.21 -8.77
CA ASP A 87 8.20 14.47 -8.84
C ASP A 87 8.54 14.14 -10.32
N PRO A 88 9.79 14.37 -10.78
CA PRO A 88 10.17 14.10 -12.17
C PRO A 88 9.96 12.65 -12.64
N GLY A 89 10.00 11.68 -11.72
CA GLY A 89 9.79 10.27 -12.02
C GLY A 89 8.37 9.77 -11.80
N TYR A 90 7.43 10.63 -11.41
CA TYR A 90 6.05 10.23 -11.18
C TYR A 90 5.39 9.67 -12.46
N ASN A 91 4.90 8.45 -12.39
CA ASN A 91 4.15 7.77 -13.44
C ASN A 91 2.67 7.67 -13.06
N ALA A 92 1.84 8.46 -13.75
CA ALA A 92 0.39 8.50 -13.54
C ALA A 92 -0.34 7.17 -13.85
N GLN A 93 0.28 6.27 -14.62
CA GLN A 93 -0.30 4.97 -14.96
C GLN A 93 -0.10 3.94 -13.84
N THR A 94 0.95 4.08 -13.04
CA THR A 94 1.26 3.17 -11.93
C THR A 94 1.01 3.80 -10.56
N GLY A 95 0.80 5.13 -10.49
CA GLY A 95 0.64 5.86 -9.24
C GLY A 95 1.93 5.91 -8.41
N SER A 96 3.08 5.73 -9.06
CA SER A 96 4.42 5.67 -8.47
C SER A 96 5.41 6.47 -9.28
#